data_AF-A0A3P7XA98-F1
#
_entry.id   AF-A0A3P7XA98-F1
#
_cell.length_a   1.000
_cell.length_b   1.000
_cell.length_c   1.000
_cell.angle_alpha   90.00
_cell.angle_beta   90.00
_cell.angle_gamma   90.00
#
_symmetry.space_group_name_H-M   'P 1'
#
loop_
_entity.id
_entity.type
_entity.pdbx_description
1 polymer ?
#
loop_
_entity_poly.entity_id
_entity_poly.type
_entity_poly.pdbx_seq_one_letter_code
_entity_poly.pdbx_strand_id
1 'polypeptide(L)'
;MLLLSSIFKRPKPNLPSFEEIRRAVPSSCFEKSLFKSLFYLVFDFIILYALYRFVGIFESFGIIGLFIWYCCVGMFGSSLFIVGHDCGHGTFSKYTWVNDLFGHIAHAPILAPYWPWQKSHRLHHQYTSHIDNDCGHPWVVEEDFMTRDWISRNFAKIPLSGFIRLVNRLE
;
A
#
# COMPACT_ATOMS: atom_id res chain seq x y z
N MET A 1 37.25 17.50 -22.95
CA MET A 1 36.62 16.37 -22.21
C MET A 1 35.15 16.21 -22.62
N LEU A 2 34.86 16.14 -23.92
CA LEU A 2 33.48 16.16 -24.49
C LEU A 2 33.25 15.04 -25.53
N LEU A 3 34.09 14.00 -25.54
CA LEU A 3 34.10 12.97 -26.60
C LEU A 3 33.58 11.59 -26.18
N LEU A 4 33.07 11.42 -24.96
CA LEU A 4 32.61 10.10 -24.47
C LEU A 4 31.09 9.96 -24.31
N SER A 5 30.29 11.02 -24.48
CA SER A 5 28.84 10.93 -24.31
C SER A 5 28.10 10.34 -25.53
N SER A 6 28.78 10.08 -26.65
CA SER A 6 28.14 9.59 -27.89
C SER A 6 28.29 8.10 -28.16
N ILE A 7 29.02 7.32 -27.35
CA ILE A 7 29.46 5.97 -27.72
C ILE A 7 28.51 4.84 -27.25
N PHE A 8 27.58 5.09 -26.34
CA PHE A 8 26.63 4.06 -25.88
C PHE A 8 25.19 4.56 -25.79
N LYS A 9 24.61 5.06 -26.90
CA LYS A 9 23.15 4.98 -27.03
C LYS A 9 22.81 3.51 -27.29
N ARG A 10 22.59 2.74 -26.22
CA ARG A 10 22.01 1.40 -26.35
C ARG A 10 20.79 1.52 -27.27
N PRO A 11 20.67 0.72 -28.33
CA PRO A 11 19.47 0.73 -29.14
C PRO A 11 18.28 0.54 -28.19
N LYS A 12 17.27 1.41 -28.28
CA LYS A 12 16.08 1.25 -27.46
C LYS A 12 15.55 -0.16 -27.74
N PRO A 13 15.42 -1.01 -26.71
CA PRO A 13 14.93 -2.35 -26.92
C PRO A 13 13.55 -2.26 -27.58
N ASN A 14 13.28 -3.13 -28.54
CA ASN A 14 11.96 -3.23 -29.15
C ASN A 14 11.00 -3.83 -28.11
N LEU A 15 10.41 -2.97 -27.30
CA LEU A 15 9.49 -3.33 -26.23
C LEU A 15 8.06 -3.05 -26.68
N PRO A 16 7.09 -3.88 -26.26
CA PRO A 16 5.69 -3.63 -26.54
C PRO A 16 5.26 -2.31 -25.92
N SER A 17 4.43 -1.57 -26.66
CA SER A 17 3.72 -0.40 -26.16
C SER A 17 2.73 -0.78 -25.05
N PHE A 18 2.35 0.19 -24.24
CA PHE A 18 1.33 0.01 -23.20
C PHE A 18 0.03 -0.57 -23.76
N GLU A 19 -0.36 -0.13 -24.96
CA GLU A 19 -1.58 -0.57 -25.62
C GLU A 19 -1.49 -2.03 -26.09
N GLU A 20 -0.33 -2.47 -26.58
CA GLU A 20 -0.09 -3.89 -26.92
C GLU A 20 -0.17 -4.77 -25.68
N ILE A 21 0.44 -4.35 -24.57
CA ILE A 21 0.35 -5.06 -23.29
C ILE A 21 -1.11 -5.11 -22.82
N ARG A 22 -1.82 -3.99 -22.88
CA ARG A 22 -3.23 -3.91 -22.46
C ARG A 22 -4.13 -4.84 -23.27
N ARG A 23 -3.93 -4.93 -24.59
CA ARG A 23 -4.70 -5.82 -25.47
C ARG A 23 -4.41 -7.30 -25.26
N ALA A 24 -3.23 -7.64 -24.72
CA ALA A 24 -2.90 -9.01 -24.38
C ALA A 24 -3.67 -9.54 -23.16
N VAL A 25 -4.21 -8.64 -22.32
CA VAL A 25 -5.00 -9.00 -21.14
C VAL A 25 -6.47 -9.24 -21.52
N PRO A 26 -7.10 -10.36 -21.10
CA PRO A 26 -8.51 -10.62 -21.38
C PRO A 26 -9.44 -9.49 -20.92
N SER A 27 -10.46 -9.18 -21.72
CA SER A 27 -11.42 -8.10 -21.42
C SER A 27 -12.15 -8.31 -20.09
N SER A 28 -12.42 -9.56 -19.73
CA SER A 28 -13.05 -9.95 -18.45
C SER A 28 -12.24 -9.53 -17.23
N CYS A 29 -10.91 -9.39 -17.33
CA CYS A 29 -10.07 -8.89 -16.24
C CYS A 29 -10.30 -7.40 -15.94
N PHE A 30 -10.94 -6.65 -16.85
CA PHE A 30 -11.27 -5.24 -16.66
C PHE A 30 -12.71 -5.01 -16.17
N GLU A 31 -13.51 -6.07 -16.02
CA GLU A 31 -14.87 -5.98 -15.52
C GLU A 31 -14.89 -5.73 -14.00
N LYS A 32 -15.51 -4.61 -13.60
CA LYS A 32 -15.63 -4.21 -12.19
C LYS A 32 -17.03 -4.53 -11.69
N SER A 33 -17.11 -5.34 -10.63
CA SER A 33 -18.38 -5.69 -9.99
C SER A 33 -18.57 -4.93 -8.68
N LEU A 34 -19.37 -3.86 -8.72
CA LEU A 34 -19.70 -3.08 -7.52
C LEU A 34 -20.35 -3.95 -6.44
N PHE A 35 -21.20 -4.91 -6.82
CA PHE A 35 -21.83 -5.83 -5.87
C PHE A 35 -20.79 -6.66 -5.11
N LYS A 36 -19.82 -7.23 -5.83
CA LYS A 36 -18.74 -8.02 -5.21
C LYS A 36 -17.88 -7.16 -4.29
N SER A 37 -17.54 -5.95 -4.73
CA SER A 37 -16.75 -5.01 -3.93
C SER A 37 -17.49 -4.60 -2.64
N LEU A 38 -18.79 -4.29 -2.74
CA LEU A 38 -19.63 -3.98 -1.57
C LEU A 38 -19.80 -5.17 -0.63
N PHE A 39 -19.91 -6.39 -1.17
CA PHE A 39 -19.99 -7.60 -0.36
C PHE A 39 -18.78 -7.73 0.56
N TYR A 40 -17.56 -7.58 0.04
CA TYR A 40 -16.35 -7.66 0.85
C TYR A 40 -16.27 -6.53 1.88
N LEU A 41 -16.60 -5.29 1.49
CA LEU A 41 -16.63 -4.16 2.42
C LEU A 41 -17.60 -4.41 3.60
N VAL A 42 -18.83 -4.83 3.31
CA VAL A 42 -19.84 -5.12 4.34
C VAL A 42 -19.41 -6.32 5.19
N PHE A 43 -18.83 -7.35 4.59
CA PHE A 43 -18.31 -8.50 5.30
C PHE A 43 -17.22 -8.11 6.30
N ASP A 44 -16.25 -7.30 5.88
CA ASP A 44 -15.18 -6.80 6.76
C ASP A 44 -15.75 -6.01 7.95
N PHE A 45 -16.74 -5.14 7.71
CA PHE A 45 -17.43 -4.42 8.79
C PHE A 45 -18.21 -5.33 9.73
N ILE A 46 -18.89 -6.36 9.22
CA ILE A 46 -19.60 -7.34 10.06
C ILE A 46 -18.61 -8.07 10.97
N ILE A 47 -17.46 -8.50 10.45
CA ILE A 47 -16.45 -9.19 11.25
C ILE A 47 -15.82 -8.25 12.28
N LEU A 48 -15.46 -7.02 11.91
CA LEU A 48 -14.95 -6.03 12.86
C LEU A 48 -15.96 -5.72 13.97
N TYR A 49 -17.24 -5.56 13.61
CA TYR A 49 -18.30 -5.39 14.59
C TYR A 49 -18.42 -6.60 15.50
N ALA A 50 -18.40 -7.83 14.96
CA ALA A 50 -18.44 -9.04 15.78
C ALA A 50 -17.23 -9.14 16.72
N LEU A 51 -16.01 -8.88 16.24
CA LEU A 51 -14.80 -8.85 17.06
C LEU A 51 -14.92 -7.83 18.20
N TYR A 52 -15.45 -6.64 17.92
CA TYR A 52 -15.74 -5.64 18.96
C TYR A 52 -16.79 -6.14 19.97
N ARG A 53 -17.89 -6.75 19.49
CA ARG A 53 -18.97 -7.22 20.36
C ARG A 53 -18.58 -8.38 21.26
N PHE A 54 -17.67 -9.23 20.81
CA PHE A 54 -17.26 -10.46 21.51
C PHE A 54 -15.86 -10.37 22.12
N VAL A 55 -15.26 -9.18 22.24
CA VAL A 55 -13.93 -9.00 22.86
C VAL A 55 -13.82 -9.63 24.26
N GLY A 56 -14.89 -9.60 25.06
CA GLY A 56 -14.92 -10.21 26.39
C GLY A 56 -14.66 -11.73 26.40
N ILE A 57 -14.99 -12.43 25.31
CA ILE A 57 -14.64 -13.86 25.18
C ILE A 57 -13.12 -14.01 25.07
N PHE A 58 -12.47 -13.16 24.27
CA PHE A 58 -11.02 -13.17 24.13
C PHE A 58 -10.32 -12.74 25.43
N GLU A 59 -10.85 -11.74 26.13
CA GLU A 59 -10.36 -11.31 27.45
C GLU A 59 -10.39 -12.45 28.48
N SER A 60 -11.38 -13.35 28.42
CA SER A 60 -11.46 -14.48 29.34
C SER A 60 -10.29 -15.47 29.24
N PHE A 61 -9.58 -15.48 28.11
CA PHE A 61 -8.33 -16.24 27.90
C PHE A 61 -7.06 -15.45 28.24
N GLY A 62 -7.19 -14.29 28.88
CA GLY A 62 -6.09 -13.42 29.28
C GLY A 62 -5.28 -12.88 28.09
N ILE A 63 -3.97 -12.73 28.28
CA ILE A 63 -3.09 -12.08 27.29
C ILE A 63 -3.04 -12.80 25.94
N ILE A 64 -3.16 -14.14 25.94
CA ILE A 64 -3.14 -14.94 24.70
C ILE A 64 -4.41 -14.69 23.89
N GLY A 65 -5.57 -14.67 24.54
CA GLY A 65 -6.83 -14.37 23.87
C GLY A 65 -6.84 -12.95 23.30
N LEU A 66 -6.37 -11.97 24.07
CA LEU A 66 -6.22 -10.59 23.60
C LEU A 66 -5.25 -10.48 22.41
N PHE A 67 -4.13 -11.19 22.43
CA PHE A 67 -3.19 -11.21 21.30
C PHE A 67 -3.86 -11.72 20.02
N ILE A 68 -4.59 -12.84 20.09
CA ILE A 68 -5.35 -13.37 18.96
C ILE A 68 -6.38 -12.35 18.46
N TRP A 69 -7.11 -11.72 19.38
CA TRP A 69 -8.08 -10.68 19.04
C TRP A 69 -7.42 -9.51 18.30
N TYR A 70 -6.27 -9.01 18.78
CA TYR A 70 -5.51 -7.96 18.12
C TYR A 70 -5.06 -8.35 16.71
N CYS A 71 -4.58 -9.59 16.52
CA CYS A 71 -4.23 -10.10 15.19
C CYS A 71 -5.45 -10.12 14.26
N CYS A 72 -6.62 -10.57 14.74
CA CYS A 72 -7.85 -10.59 13.95
C CYS A 72 -8.31 -9.16 13.59
N VAL A 73 -8.37 -8.25 14.55
CA VAL A 73 -8.73 -6.85 14.29
C VAL A 73 -7.76 -6.19 13.32
N GLY A 74 -6.45 -6.43 13.47
CA GLY A 74 -5.43 -5.94 12.57
C GLY A 74 -5.57 -6.48 11.14
N MET A 75 -5.92 -7.76 10.98
CA MET A 75 -6.19 -8.37 9.67
C MET A 75 -7.36 -7.68 8.97
N PHE A 76 -8.52 -7.57 9.62
CA PHE A 76 -9.71 -6.97 9.00
C PHE A 76 -9.60 -5.44 8.87
N GLY A 77 -8.86 -4.76 9.74
CA GLY A 77 -8.47 -3.36 9.54
C GLY A 77 -7.59 -3.19 8.30
N SER A 78 -6.67 -4.13 8.04
CA SER A 78 -5.88 -4.16 6.81
C SER A 78 -6.74 -4.46 5.58
N SER A 79 -7.78 -5.31 5.70
CA SER A 79 -8.76 -5.51 4.63
C SER A 79 -9.47 -4.20 4.25
N LEU A 80 -9.89 -3.39 5.23
CA LEU A 80 -10.46 -2.06 4.97
C LEU A 80 -9.47 -1.13 4.25
N PHE A 81 -8.18 -1.20 4.60
CA PHE A 81 -7.14 -0.46 3.89
C PHE A 81 -7.07 -0.87 2.41
N ILE A 82 -7.13 -2.18 2.12
CA ILE A 82 -7.15 -2.73 0.76
C ILE A 82 -8.40 -2.27 -0.01
N VAL A 83 -9.57 -2.26 0.62
CA VAL A 83 -10.80 -1.74 -0.03
C VAL A 83 -10.65 -0.26 -0.41
N GLY A 84 -10.14 0.58 0.51
CA GLY A 84 -9.87 1.98 0.20
C GLY A 84 -8.75 2.15 -0.84
N HIS A 85 -7.77 1.26 -0.88
CA HIS A 85 -6.75 1.22 -1.92
C HIS A 85 -7.36 0.97 -3.31
N ASP A 86 -8.24 0.00 -3.42
CA ASP A 86 -8.94 -0.32 -4.67
C ASP A 86 -9.89 0.81 -5.11
N CYS A 87 -10.49 1.50 -4.14
CA CYS A 87 -11.20 2.76 -4.40
C CYS A 87 -10.25 3.82 -4.98
N GLY A 88 -9.06 3.97 -4.38
CA GLY A 88 -8.03 4.90 -4.82
C GLY A 88 -7.54 4.66 -6.26
N HIS A 89 -7.48 3.38 -6.67
CA HIS A 89 -7.18 2.97 -8.05
C HIS A 89 -8.39 3.02 -9.00
N GLY A 90 -9.59 3.21 -8.47
CA GLY A 90 -10.82 3.14 -9.23
C GLY A 90 -11.16 1.73 -9.73
N THR A 91 -10.66 0.69 -9.07
CA THR A 91 -10.98 -0.72 -9.37
C THR A 91 -12.20 -1.21 -8.58
N PHE A 92 -12.52 -0.57 -7.46
CA PHE A 92 -13.71 -0.89 -6.64
C PHE A 92 -15.02 -0.76 -7.45
N SER A 93 -15.15 0.29 -8.26
CA SER A 93 -16.29 0.53 -9.15
C SER A 93 -15.90 1.32 -10.40
N LYS A 94 -16.79 1.36 -11.40
CA LYS A 94 -16.62 2.20 -12.60
C LYS A 94 -16.85 3.70 -12.37
N TYR A 95 -17.40 4.11 -11.23
CA TYR A 95 -17.78 5.50 -10.97
C TYR A 95 -16.86 6.11 -9.92
N THR A 96 -16.17 7.19 -10.28
CA THR A 96 -15.21 7.87 -9.40
C THR A 96 -15.84 8.29 -8.07
N TRP A 97 -17.03 8.90 -8.10
CA TRP A 97 -17.71 9.35 -6.87
C TRP A 97 -18.07 8.20 -5.92
N VAL A 98 -18.40 7.01 -6.46
CA VAL A 98 -18.67 5.81 -5.65
C VAL A 98 -17.39 5.37 -4.96
N ASN A 99 -16.28 5.34 -5.71
CA ASN A 99 -14.98 5.00 -5.16
C ASN A 99 -14.57 5.99 -4.07
N ASP A 100 -14.75 7.29 -4.27
CA ASP A 100 -14.39 8.29 -3.28
C ASP A 100 -15.22 8.16 -1.99
N LEU A 101 -16.53 7.94 -2.12
CA LEU A 101 -17.42 7.72 -0.98
C LEU A 101 -17.01 6.48 -0.18
N PHE A 102 -16.88 5.33 -0.84
CA PHE A 102 -16.57 4.07 -0.16
C PHE A 102 -15.10 3.98 0.30
N GLY A 103 -14.19 4.69 -0.36
CA GLY A 103 -12.81 4.88 0.09
C GLY A 103 -12.76 5.61 1.42
N HIS A 104 -13.51 6.71 1.56
CA HIS A 104 -13.66 7.41 2.84
C HIS A 104 -14.29 6.53 3.93
N ILE A 105 -15.35 5.78 3.60
CA ILE A 105 -16.01 4.86 4.55
C ILE A 105 -15.04 3.78 5.02
N ALA A 106 -14.28 3.16 4.11
CA ALA A 106 -13.35 2.09 4.44
C ALA A 106 -12.14 2.59 5.25
N HIS A 107 -11.59 3.77 4.91
CA HIS A 107 -10.39 4.29 5.56
C HIS A 107 -10.65 5.02 6.89
N ALA A 108 -11.88 5.50 7.14
CA ALA A 108 -12.20 6.23 8.37
C ALA A 108 -11.94 5.44 9.68
N PRO A 109 -12.35 4.16 9.82
CA PRO A 109 -12.10 3.39 11.05
C PRO A 109 -10.63 3.14 11.35
N ILE A 110 -9.77 3.14 10.32
CA ILE A 110 -8.33 2.91 10.45
C ILE A 110 -7.52 4.21 10.47
N LEU A 111 -8.20 5.36 10.58
CA LEU A 111 -7.60 6.70 10.66
C LEU A 111 -6.67 7.03 9.49
N ALA A 112 -6.93 6.44 8.32
CA ALA A 112 -6.23 6.77 7.10
C ALA A 112 -6.98 7.91 6.37
N PRO A 113 -6.39 9.08 6.15
CA PRO A 113 -7.05 10.13 5.40
C PRO A 113 -7.08 9.77 3.91
N TYR A 114 -8.23 9.30 3.42
CA TYR A 114 -8.37 8.69 2.09
C TYR A 114 -7.81 9.55 0.95
N TRP A 115 -8.21 10.81 0.77
CA TRP A 115 -7.71 11.64 -0.34
C TRP A 115 -6.21 11.97 -0.25
N PRO A 116 -5.66 12.41 0.90
CA PRO A 116 -4.22 12.54 1.06
C PRO A 116 -3.48 11.25 0.70
N TRP A 117 -3.98 10.12 1.21
CA TRP A 117 -3.40 8.80 0.93
C TRP A 117 -3.51 8.44 -0.56
N GLN A 118 -4.66 8.63 -1.20
CA GLN A 118 -4.89 8.36 -2.63
C GLN A 118 -3.91 9.18 -3.49
N LYS A 119 -3.69 10.46 -3.14
CA LYS A 119 -2.74 11.33 -3.83
C LYS A 119 -1.30 10.82 -3.68
N SER A 120 -0.85 10.55 -2.46
CA SER A 120 0.51 10.03 -2.23
C SER A 120 0.71 8.65 -2.85
N HIS A 121 -0.29 7.79 -2.78
CA HIS A 121 -0.23 6.44 -3.36
C HIS A 121 -0.13 6.47 -4.89
N ARG A 122 -0.85 7.39 -5.55
CA ARG A 122 -0.70 7.61 -7.00
C ARG A 122 0.70 8.09 -7.37
N LEU A 123 1.30 8.98 -6.57
CA LEU A 123 2.67 9.44 -6.78
C LEU A 123 3.67 8.28 -6.59
N HIS A 124 3.49 7.47 -5.55
CA HIS A 124 4.27 6.25 -5.32
C HIS A 124 4.24 5.32 -6.55
N HIS A 125 3.06 5.02 -7.10
CA HIS A 125 2.95 4.18 -8.30
C HIS A 125 3.55 4.81 -9.56
N GLN A 126 3.46 6.14 -9.71
CA GLN A 126 4.04 6.84 -10.84
C GLN A 126 5.57 6.85 -10.79
N TYR A 127 6.14 6.94 -9.59
CA TYR A 127 7.58 7.09 -9.35
C TYR A 127 8.20 5.89 -8.65
N THR A 128 7.58 4.71 -8.69
CA THR A 128 8.03 3.55 -7.92
C THR A 128 9.51 3.26 -8.18
N SER A 129 10.30 3.11 -7.11
CA SER A 129 11.75 2.88 -7.19
C SER A 129 12.58 4.10 -7.64
N HIS A 130 11.98 5.27 -7.77
CA HIS A 130 12.71 6.51 -7.99
C HIS A 130 13.23 7.06 -6.66
N ILE A 131 14.53 7.33 -6.60
CA ILE A 131 15.23 7.76 -5.37
C ILE A 131 14.57 8.99 -4.74
N ASP A 132 14.32 10.04 -5.53
CA ASP A 132 13.84 11.33 -5.00
C ASP A 132 12.32 11.52 -5.04
N ASN A 133 11.63 10.88 -5.97
CA ASN A 133 10.24 11.20 -6.31
C ASN A 133 9.22 10.21 -5.74
N ASP A 134 9.66 9.03 -5.33
CA ASP A 134 8.78 8.08 -4.67
C ASP A 134 8.55 8.47 -3.21
N CYS A 135 7.31 8.80 -2.87
CA CYS A 135 6.91 9.14 -1.51
C CYS A 135 6.42 7.94 -0.68
N GLY A 136 6.43 6.71 -1.22
CA GLY A 136 5.96 5.51 -0.54
C GLY A 136 6.92 5.00 0.52
N HIS A 137 8.23 5.06 0.25
CA HIS A 137 9.27 4.76 1.24
C HIS A 137 10.62 5.37 0.84
N PRO A 138 11.53 5.61 1.79
CA PRO A 138 12.88 6.05 1.46
C PRO A 138 13.62 4.93 0.70
N TRP A 139 14.05 5.24 -0.52
CA TRP A 139 14.93 4.36 -1.30
C TRP A 139 16.37 4.50 -0.83
N VAL A 140 17.11 3.41 -0.92
CA VAL A 140 18.48 3.30 -0.41
C VAL A 140 19.36 2.91 -1.58
N VAL A 141 20.35 3.75 -1.89
CA VAL A 141 21.39 3.42 -2.86
C VAL A 141 22.40 2.48 -2.23
N GLU A 142 23.10 1.71 -3.05
CA GLU A 142 24.07 0.71 -2.58
C GLU A 142 25.12 1.32 -1.63
N GLU A 143 25.63 2.52 -1.95
CA GLU A 143 26.61 3.21 -1.12
C GLU A 143 26.08 3.49 0.30
N ASP A 144 24.86 4.02 0.43
CA ASP A 144 24.19 4.24 1.72
C ASP A 144 23.84 2.92 2.43
N PHE A 145 23.57 1.84 1.69
CA PHE A 145 23.36 0.53 2.30
C PHE A 145 24.65 -0.01 2.93
N MET A 146 25.79 0.18 2.25
CA MET A 146 27.09 -0.34 2.66
C MET A 146 27.71 0.43 3.83
N THR A 147 27.30 1.66 4.10
CA THR A 147 27.75 2.41 5.29
C THR A 147 26.97 2.07 6.55
N ARG A 148 25.82 1.42 6.44
CA ARG A 148 24.95 1.10 7.58
C ARG A 148 25.48 -0.01 8.47
N ASP A 149 25.17 0.08 9.76
CA ASP A 149 25.39 -0.99 10.73
C ASP A 149 24.48 -2.22 10.46
N TRP A 150 24.73 -3.32 11.16
CA TRP A 150 24.01 -4.57 10.97
C TRP A 150 22.49 -4.44 11.23
N ILE A 151 22.07 -3.67 12.24
CA ILE A 151 20.66 -3.49 12.57
C ILE A 151 19.98 -2.68 11.45
N SER A 152 20.60 -1.55 11.07
CA SER A 152 20.08 -0.67 10.02
C SER A 152 19.98 -1.36 8.65
N ARG A 153 20.85 -2.34 8.34
CA ARG A 153 20.76 -3.14 7.11
C ARG A 153 19.63 -4.15 7.14
N ASN A 154 19.54 -4.94 8.21
CA ASN A 154 18.61 -6.07 8.29
C ASN A 154 17.18 -5.66 8.67
N PHE A 155 17.03 -4.55 9.38
CA PHE A 155 15.74 -4.09 9.89
C PHE A 155 15.27 -2.78 9.28
N ALA A 156 15.96 -2.27 8.24
CA ALA A 156 15.60 -1.09 7.45
C ALA A 156 14.13 -0.98 7.03
N LYS A 157 13.44 -2.12 6.92
CA LYS A 157 12.07 -2.26 6.44
C LYS A 157 11.05 -2.37 7.58
N ILE A 158 11.50 -2.50 8.83
CA ILE A 158 10.63 -2.52 9.99
C ILE A 158 10.24 -1.08 10.34
N PRO A 159 8.96 -0.79 10.63
CA PRO A 159 8.51 0.55 11.03
C PRO A 159 9.34 1.15 12.17
N LEU A 160 9.75 0.33 13.13
CA LEU A 160 10.61 0.72 14.26
C LEU A 160 11.99 1.27 13.82
N SER A 161 12.55 0.78 12.71
CA SER A 161 13.82 1.29 12.19
C SER A 161 13.68 2.71 11.62
N GLY A 162 12.47 3.11 11.20
CA GLY A 162 12.18 4.48 10.79
C GLY A 162 12.38 5.48 11.93
N PHE A 163 12.01 5.11 13.16
CA PHE A 163 12.25 5.95 14.35
C PHE A 163 13.74 6.13 14.62
N ILE A 164 14.53 5.05 14.53
CA ILE A 164 15.99 5.10 14.71
C ILE A 164 16.63 6.03 13.66
N ARG A 165 16.19 5.96 12.40
CA ARG A 165 16.69 6.84 11.34
C ARG A 165 16.28 8.30 11.52
N LEU A 166 15.10 8.58 12.06
CA LEU A 166 14.66 9.95 12.31
C LEU A 166 15.54 10.61 13.36
N VAL A 167 15.87 9.89 14.45
CA VAL A 167 16.76 10.36 15.51
C VAL A 167 18.15 10.67 14.96
N ASN A 168 18.74 9.76 14.18
CA ASN A 168 20.10 9.93 13.64
C ASN A 168 20.22 11.00 12.54
N ARG A 169 19.10 11.53 12.01
CA ARG A 169 19.11 12.60 10.98
C ARG A 169 18.98 14.00 11.59
N LEU A 170 18.73 14.09 12.90
CA LEU A 170 18.62 15.36 13.64
C LEU A 170 19.92 15.75 14.36
N GLU A 171 20.94 14.89 14.32
CA GLU A 171 22.33 15.16 14.71
C GLU A 171 23.15 15.60 13.48
#